data_AF-A0A3S1J6N8-F1
#
_entry.id   AF-A0A3S1J6N8-F1
#
_cell.length_a   1.000
_cell.length_b   1.000
_cell.length_c   1.000
_cell.angle_alpha   90.00
_cell.angle_beta   90.00
_cell.angle_gamma   90.00
#
_symmetry.space_group_name_H-M   'P 1'
#
loop_
_entity.id
_entity.type
_entity.pdbx_description
1 polymer ?
#
loop_
_entity_poly.entity_id
_entity_poly.type
_entity_poly.pdbx_seq_one_letter_code
_entity_poly.pdbx_strand_id
1 'polypeptide(L)'
;MLVSSVRNNSILRYNDKTGEFIDTLVPSGSGGLNAPSGMLIGSDGLLYVISIRTDSVLRYNPQTGAFIDTFINDKELDFAEDLAFGKDGNLYLSSSSTTQSRNKIVRYDGKNGAKIDNFVAPGSGGIFGAVGFGFGYDNNLYVANVFDNNILRYNGQTGAFIDTFITGKEGDRFADFTFAADGNLYVANPGANSVSRYNGTTGEFVDTFVTNGSGGLSRPVETQFGFDGQLYVNSFDTNNILRYDAKTGDFINAFVPPGSGGLDGPTSIVFIKDIPEPTSPVAILAFLFVCGLNIRHIHIFKNTKE
;
A
#
# COMPACT_ATOMS: atom_id res chain seq x y z
N MET A 1 10.93 3.85 0.17
CA MET A 1 9.61 3.61 -0.48
C MET A 1 9.51 2.14 -0.86
N LEU A 2 8.38 1.49 -0.58
CA LEU A 2 8.06 0.13 -1.01
C LEU A 2 7.01 0.20 -2.11
N VAL A 3 7.15 -0.66 -3.13
CA VAL A 3 6.22 -0.72 -4.25
C VAL A 3 5.88 -2.18 -4.53
N SER A 4 4.59 -2.49 -4.63
CA SER A 4 4.15 -3.83 -5.06
C SER A 4 4.40 -3.99 -6.55
N SER A 5 4.88 -5.15 -6.96
CA SER A 5 5.11 -5.52 -8.37
C SER A 5 4.20 -6.71 -8.68
N VAL A 6 2.96 -6.41 -9.09
CA VAL A 6 1.89 -7.40 -9.10
C VAL A 6 2.16 -8.56 -10.07
N ARG A 7 2.80 -8.28 -11.21
CA ARG A 7 3.06 -9.31 -12.24
C ARG A 7 4.29 -10.16 -11.92
N ASN A 8 5.19 -9.65 -11.07
CA ASN A 8 6.40 -10.36 -10.64
C ASN A 8 6.27 -11.01 -9.26
N ASN A 9 5.11 -10.88 -8.61
CA ASN A 9 4.83 -11.41 -7.28
C ASN A 9 5.82 -10.93 -6.21
N SER A 10 6.30 -9.69 -6.30
CA SER A 10 7.35 -9.16 -5.43
C SER A 10 7.02 -7.78 -4.86
N ILE A 11 7.74 -7.41 -3.81
CA ILE A 11 7.74 -6.05 -3.26
C ILE A 11 9.14 -5.50 -3.43
N LEU A 12 9.26 -4.40 -4.16
CA LEU A 12 10.51 -3.76 -4.48
C LEU A 12 10.72 -2.54 -3.58
N ARG A 13 11.97 -2.32 -3.17
CA ARG A 13 12.35 -1.22 -2.30
C ARG A 13 13.22 -0.22 -3.05
N TYR A 14 12.85 1.05 -2.89
CA TYR A 14 13.51 2.19 -3.50
C TYR A 14 13.88 3.22 -2.44
N ASN A 15 14.94 3.99 -2.71
CA ASN A 15 15.26 5.18 -1.94
C ASN A 15 14.10 6.18 -2.07
N ASP A 16 13.56 6.64 -0.94
CA ASP A 16 12.37 7.51 -0.91
C ASP A 16 12.65 8.95 -1.33
N LYS A 17 13.93 9.33 -1.53
CA LYS A 17 14.34 10.66 -1.99
C LYS A 17 14.78 10.67 -3.45
N THR A 18 15.42 9.59 -3.90
CA THR A 18 16.00 9.52 -5.26
C THR A 18 15.21 8.63 -6.22
N GLY A 19 14.43 7.67 -5.71
CA GLY A 19 13.73 6.67 -6.51
C GLY A 19 14.65 5.57 -7.06
N GLU A 20 15.92 5.56 -6.65
CA GLU A 20 16.87 4.51 -7.01
C GLU A 20 16.48 3.18 -6.37
N PHE A 21 16.59 2.10 -7.15
CA PHE A 21 16.36 0.75 -6.67
C PHE A 21 17.40 0.37 -5.61
N ILE A 22 16.93 -0.16 -4.49
CA ILE A 22 17.79 -0.67 -3.40
C ILE A 22 17.89 -2.19 -3.52
N ASP A 23 16.75 -2.88 -3.39
CA ASP A 23 16.65 -4.33 -3.48
C ASP A 23 15.20 -4.82 -3.67
N THR A 24 15.07 -6.11 -3.93
CA THR A 24 13.80 -6.83 -3.85
C THR A 24 13.58 -7.20 -2.39
N LEU A 25 12.80 -6.40 -1.67
CA LEU A 25 12.51 -6.64 -0.24
C LEU A 25 11.81 -7.99 -0.05
N VAL A 26 10.71 -8.22 -0.76
CA VAL A 26 9.98 -9.50 -0.72
C VAL A 26 10.06 -10.16 -2.09
N PRO A 27 10.83 -11.26 -2.24
CA PRO A 27 10.96 -11.96 -3.52
C PRO A 27 9.73 -12.82 -3.83
N SER A 28 9.56 -13.13 -5.12
CA SER A 28 8.52 -14.02 -5.63
C SER A 28 8.47 -15.36 -4.88
N GLY A 29 7.27 -15.76 -4.45
CA GLY A 29 7.03 -17.00 -3.69
C GLY A 29 7.30 -16.91 -2.19
N SER A 30 7.84 -15.80 -1.67
CA SER A 30 8.07 -15.62 -0.23
C SER A 30 6.74 -15.66 0.54
N GLY A 31 6.60 -16.62 1.47
CA GLY A 31 5.35 -16.83 2.21
C GLY A 31 4.15 -17.25 1.34
N GLY A 32 4.38 -17.64 0.08
CA GLY A 32 3.31 -17.89 -0.90
C GLY A 32 2.75 -16.64 -1.58
N LEU A 33 3.43 -15.49 -1.48
CA LEU A 33 3.00 -14.24 -2.11
C LEU A 33 2.71 -14.41 -3.60
N ASN A 34 1.53 -13.99 -4.01
CA ASN A 34 1.07 -14.08 -5.38
C ASN A 34 0.18 -12.89 -5.73
N ALA A 35 0.60 -12.09 -6.71
CA ALA A 35 0.00 -10.81 -7.10
C ALA A 35 -0.21 -9.85 -5.92
N PRO A 36 0.86 -9.24 -5.36
CA PRO A 36 0.71 -8.25 -4.30
C PRO A 36 -0.05 -7.01 -4.77
N SER A 37 -1.02 -6.56 -3.99
CA SER A 37 -1.72 -5.27 -4.17
C SER A 37 -1.55 -4.36 -2.95
N GLY A 38 -2.65 -3.95 -2.31
CA GLY A 38 -2.66 -3.06 -1.17
C GLY A 38 -1.64 -3.48 -0.12
N MET A 39 -0.90 -2.48 0.35
CA MET A 39 0.12 -2.62 1.37
C MET A 39 -0.01 -1.51 2.41
N LEU A 40 0.30 -1.82 3.67
CA LEU A 40 0.48 -0.79 4.71
C LEU A 40 1.42 -1.27 5.81
N ILE A 41 1.90 -0.31 6.62
CA ILE A 41 2.58 -0.62 7.89
C ILE A 41 1.56 -0.59 9.02
N GLY A 42 1.41 -1.71 9.72
CA GLY A 42 0.58 -1.79 10.91
C GLY A 42 1.18 -1.04 12.09
N SER A 43 0.35 -0.80 13.12
CA SER A 43 0.82 -0.17 14.37
C SER A 43 1.84 -1.00 15.15
N ASP A 44 1.92 -2.30 14.84
CA ASP A 44 2.95 -3.23 15.32
C ASP A 44 4.28 -3.11 14.56
N GLY A 45 4.35 -2.26 13.54
CA GLY A 45 5.53 -2.05 12.71
C GLY A 45 5.76 -3.13 11.64
N LEU A 46 4.80 -4.03 11.40
CA LEU A 46 4.89 -5.02 10.33
C LEU A 46 4.31 -4.50 9.02
N LEU A 47 4.82 -5.00 7.90
CA LEU A 47 4.25 -4.77 6.57
C LEU A 47 3.13 -5.79 6.34
N TYR A 48 1.91 -5.31 6.11
CA TYR A 48 0.75 -6.10 5.74
C TYR A 48 0.58 -5.99 4.22
N VAL A 49 0.40 -7.12 3.55
CA VAL A 49 0.37 -7.20 2.09
C VAL A 49 -0.78 -8.10 1.68
N ILE A 50 -1.66 -7.60 0.83
CA ILE A 50 -2.66 -8.44 0.18
C ILE A 50 -1.99 -9.30 -0.90
N SER A 51 -2.24 -10.61 -0.87
CA SER A 51 -1.96 -11.52 -1.98
C SER A 51 -3.26 -11.82 -2.72
N ILE A 52 -3.51 -11.09 -3.81
CA ILE A 52 -4.81 -11.10 -4.50
C ILE A 52 -5.22 -12.52 -4.93
N ARG A 53 -4.28 -13.32 -5.48
CA ARG A 53 -4.63 -14.67 -6.00
C ARG A 53 -4.98 -15.69 -4.91
N THR A 54 -4.73 -15.37 -3.64
CA THR A 54 -5.03 -16.25 -2.52
C THR A 54 -6.05 -15.66 -1.55
N ASP A 55 -6.50 -14.42 -1.81
CA ASP A 55 -7.38 -13.63 -0.95
C ASP A 55 -6.89 -13.60 0.51
N SER A 56 -5.58 -13.46 0.68
CA SER A 56 -4.93 -13.50 2.00
C SER A 56 -4.16 -12.22 2.29
N VAL A 57 -3.98 -11.94 3.58
CA VAL A 57 -3.07 -10.90 4.07
C VAL A 57 -1.85 -11.58 4.66
N LEU A 58 -0.70 -11.31 4.07
CA LEU A 58 0.59 -11.82 4.50
C LEU A 58 1.34 -10.70 5.26
N ARG A 59 2.05 -11.07 6.32
CA ARG A 59 2.87 -10.12 7.08
C ARG A 59 4.36 -10.36 6.87
N TYR A 60 5.09 -9.27 6.75
CA TYR A 60 6.54 -9.27 6.57
C TYR A 60 7.20 -8.27 7.52
N ASN A 61 8.47 -8.51 7.83
CA ASN A 61 9.32 -7.48 8.39
C ASN A 61 9.63 -6.42 7.31
N PRO A 62 9.29 -5.13 7.50
CA PRO A 62 9.47 -4.12 6.45
C PRO A 62 10.94 -3.74 6.17
N GLN A 63 11.88 -4.08 7.07
CA GLN A 63 13.30 -3.78 6.88
C GLN A 63 14.03 -4.90 6.14
N THR A 64 13.71 -6.17 6.45
CA THR A 64 14.42 -7.35 5.92
C THR A 64 13.62 -8.13 4.90
N GLY A 65 12.30 -7.91 4.80
CA GLY A 65 11.40 -8.67 3.95
C GLY A 65 11.14 -10.11 4.41
N ALA A 66 11.59 -10.47 5.60
CA ALA A 66 11.34 -11.79 6.18
C ALA A 66 9.83 -12.00 6.38
N PHE A 67 9.31 -13.11 5.86
CA PHE A 67 7.93 -13.53 6.09
C PHE A 67 7.70 -13.83 7.58
N ILE A 68 6.61 -13.31 8.13
CA ILE A 68 6.20 -13.51 9.52
C ILE A 68 5.14 -14.60 9.57
N ASP A 69 3.98 -14.35 8.98
CA ASP A 69 2.86 -15.30 8.91
C ASP A 69 1.80 -14.88 7.87
N THR A 70 0.81 -15.76 7.69
CA THR A 70 -0.45 -15.44 7.04
C THR A 70 -1.43 -14.94 8.09
N PHE A 71 -1.70 -13.63 8.09
CA PHE A 71 -2.52 -12.98 9.10
C PHE A 71 -4.02 -13.19 8.88
N ILE A 72 -4.47 -13.09 7.62
CA ILE A 72 -5.85 -13.36 7.21
C ILE A 72 -5.83 -14.36 6.05
N ASN A 73 -6.68 -15.37 6.13
CA ASN A 73 -6.91 -16.35 5.07
C ASN A 73 -8.40 -16.72 5.05
N ASP A 74 -9.24 -15.73 4.73
CA ASP A 74 -10.69 -15.87 4.74
C ASP A 74 -11.18 -16.34 3.36
N LYS A 75 -11.79 -17.52 3.32
CA LYS A 75 -12.29 -18.12 2.06
C LYS A 75 -13.59 -17.51 1.56
N GLU A 76 -14.18 -16.59 2.31
CA GLU A 76 -15.36 -15.82 1.89
C GLU A 76 -15.00 -14.48 1.22
N LEU A 77 -13.72 -14.11 1.22
CA LEU A 77 -13.23 -13.03 0.37
C LEU A 77 -13.32 -13.45 -1.09
N ASP A 78 -13.56 -12.46 -1.93
CA ASP A 78 -13.51 -12.56 -3.39
C ASP A 78 -12.69 -11.37 -3.85
N PHE A 79 -11.57 -11.64 -4.51
CA PHE A 79 -10.63 -10.68 -5.07
C PHE A 79 -10.36 -9.50 -4.11
N ALA A 80 -9.70 -9.81 -2.98
CA ALA A 80 -9.26 -8.77 -2.06
C ALA A 80 -8.21 -7.88 -2.75
N GLU A 81 -8.38 -6.55 -2.70
CA GLU A 81 -7.48 -5.62 -3.40
C GLU A 81 -6.81 -4.62 -2.48
N ASP A 82 -7.55 -4.07 -1.51
CA ASP A 82 -7.08 -3.01 -0.62
C ASP A 82 -7.36 -3.33 0.86
N LEU A 83 -6.60 -2.69 1.75
CA LEU A 83 -6.71 -2.83 3.19
C LEU A 83 -6.41 -1.52 3.93
N ALA A 84 -7.09 -1.30 5.06
CA ALA A 84 -6.83 -0.15 5.92
C ALA A 84 -7.08 -0.48 7.39
N PHE A 85 -6.26 0.07 8.28
CA PHE A 85 -6.57 0.06 9.71
C PHE A 85 -7.51 1.22 10.05
N GLY A 86 -8.61 0.92 10.73
CA GLY A 86 -9.48 1.92 11.33
C GLY A 86 -8.88 2.51 12.61
N LYS A 87 -9.41 3.66 13.06
CA LYS A 87 -9.02 4.27 14.35
C LYS A 87 -9.40 3.42 15.56
N ASP A 88 -10.30 2.46 15.37
CA ASP A 88 -10.67 1.43 16.34
C ASP A 88 -9.61 0.32 16.48
N GLY A 89 -8.57 0.33 15.64
CA GLY A 89 -7.52 -0.68 15.62
C GLY A 89 -7.91 -1.96 14.90
N ASN A 90 -9.07 -2.00 14.22
CA ASN A 90 -9.47 -3.13 13.38
C ASN A 90 -8.90 -3.00 11.97
N LEU A 91 -8.69 -4.13 11.30
CA LEU A 91 -8.24 -4.19 9.92
C LEU A 91 -9.44 -4.41 9.00
N TYR A 92 -9.56 -3.57 7.98
CA TYR A 92 -10.64 -3.61 6.99
C TYR A 92 -10.05 -4.06 5.66
N LEU A 93 -10.80 -4.85 4.89
CA LEU A 93 -10.43 -5.32 3.56
C LEU A 93 -11.56 -5.09 2.57
N SER A 94 -11.23 -4.70 1.34
CA SER A 94 -12.17 -4.75 0.24
C SER A 94 -12.32 -6.19 -0.28
N SER A 95 -13.52 -6.53 -0.74
CA SER A 95 -13.81 -7.78 -1.45
C SER A 95 -14.58 -7.42 -2.72
N SER A 96 -13.89 -7.53 -3.86
CA SER A 96 -14.36 -7.16 -5.17
C SER A 96 -14.93 -8.36 -5.93
N SER A 97 -16.10 -8.20 -6.52
CA SER A 97 -16.79 -9.28 -7.21
C SER A 97 -17.56 -8.80 -8.42
N THR A 98 -17.54 -9.60 -9.49
CA THR A 98 -18.41 -9.39 -10.66
C THR A 98 -19.89 -9.71 -10.37
N THR A 99 -20.21 -10.25 -9.19
CA THR A 99 -21.57 -10.37 -8.69
C THR A 99 -21.85 -9.26 -7.68
N GLN A 100 -22.66 -8.26 -8.04
CA GLN A 100 -22.93 -7.07 -7.20
C GLN A 100 -23.26 -7.44 -5.74
N SER A 101 -24.15 -8.40 -5.53
CA SER A 101 -24.58 -8.86 -4.20
C SER A 101 -23.51 -9.57 -3.36
N ARG A 102 -22.26 -9.70 -3.85
CA ARG A 102 -21.12 -10.28 -3.11
C ARG A 102 -20.06 -9.25 -2.69
N ASN A 103 -20.14 -8.02 -3.23
CA ASN A 103 -19.20 -6.94 -2.94
C ASN A 103 -19.44 -6.37 -1.54
N LYS A 104 -18.37 -6.21 -0.77
CA LYS A 104 -18.43 -5.87 0.65
C LYS A 104 -17.10 -5.32 1.13
N ILE A 105 -17.12 -4.66 2.29
CA ILE A 105 -15.92 -4.39 3.10
C ILE A 105 -16.01 -5.27 4.33
N VAL A 106 -14.97 -6.08 4.57
CA VAL A 106 -14.92 -7.02 5.70
C VAL A 106 -14.02 -6.46 6.78
N ARG A 107 -14.41 -6.61 8.05
CA ARG A 107 -13.66 -6.14 9.20
C ARG A 107 -13.13 -7.31 10.03
N TYR A 108 -11.87 -7.20 10.43
CA TYR A 108 -11.12 -8.18 11.19
C TYR A 108 -10.50 -7.51 12.43
N ASP A 109 -10.30 -8.28 13.48
CA ASP A 109 -9.54 -7.84 14.64
C ASP A 109 -8.10 -7.56 14.21
N GLY A 110 -7.63 -6.34 14.42
CA GLY A 110 -6.33 -5.92 13.92
C GLY A 110 -5.13 -6.49 14.67
N LYS A 111 -5.34 -7.23 15.76
CA LYS A 111 -4.25 -7.86 16.53
C LYS A 111 -4.06 -9.32 16.15
N ASN A 112 -5.15 -10.04 15.87
CA ASN A 112 -5.11 -11.48 15.64
C ASN A 112 -5.71 -11.95 14.29
N GLY A 113 -6.29 -11.05 13.50
CA GLY A 113 -6.81 -11.36 12.17
C GLY A 113 -8.13 -12.13 12.16
N ALA A 114 -8.79 -12.31 13.31
CA ALA A 114 -10.09 -12.96 13.37
C ALA A 114 -11.16 -12.07 12.71
N LYS A 115 -11.98 -12.66 11.84
CA LYS A 115 -13.12 -11.97 11.22
C LYS A 115 -14.10 -11.51 12.30
N ILE A 116 -14.51 -10.25 12.23
CA ILE A 116 -15.53 -9.65 13.11
C ILE A 116 -16.88 -9.70 12.40
N ASP A 117 -16.99 -9.02 11.26
CA ASP A 117 -18.23 -8.92 10.48
C ASP A 117 -17.97 -8.42 9.04
N ASN A 118 -19.02 -8.44 8.22
CA ASN A 118 -19.07 -7.67 6.98
C ASN A 118 -19.47 -6.24 7.34
N PHE A 119 -18.49 -5.38 7.53
CA PHE A 119 -18.69 -3.99 7.96
C PHE A 119 -19.58 -3.22 7.00
N VAL A 120 -19.25 -3.22 5.71
CA VAL A 120 -20.21 -2.84 4.66
C VAL A 120 -20.88 -4.12 4.17
N ALA A 121 -22.18 -4.22 4.41
CA ALA A 121 -22.96 -5.40 4.03
C ALA A 121 -22.95 -5.63 2.51
N PRO A 122 -23.03 -6.90 2.05
CA PRO A 122 -23.00 -7.21 0.63
C PRO A 122 -24.05 -6.45 -0.19
N GLY A 123 -23.62 -5.74 -1.24
CA GLY A 123 -24.50 -4.95 -2.10
C GLY A 123 -25.10 -3.68 -1.47
N SER A 124 -24.73 -3.33 -0.23
CA SER A 124 -25.17 -2.10 0.44
C SER A 124 -24.82 -0.86 -0.40
N GLY A 125 -25.76 0.07 -0.54
CA GLY A 125 -25.56 1.29 -1.34
C GLY A 125 -25.33 1.05 -2.84
N GLY A 126 -25.53 -0.17 -3.34
CA GLY A 126 -25.22 -0.55 -4.72
C GLY A 126 -23.75 -0.85 -4.99
N ILE A 127 -22.93 -1.08 -3.96
CA ILE A 127 -21.50 -1.41 -4.11
C ILE A 127 -21.26 -2.55 -5.11
N PHE A 128 -20.39 -2.29 -6.09
CA PHE A 128 -20.09 -3.15 -7.22
C PHE A 128 -18.64 -2.97 -7.73
N GLY A 129 -17.78 -3.91 -7.37
CA GLY A 129 -16.34 -3.82 -7.61
C GLY A 129 -15.69 -2.89 -6.58
N ALA A 130 -15.71 -3.29 -5.31
CA ALA A 130 -15.05 -2.56 -4.24
C ALA A 130 -13.52 -2.73 -4.37
N VAL A 131 -12.81 -1.67 -4.77
CA VAL A 131 -11.34 -1.71 -4.96
C VAL A 131 -10.66 -0.90 -3.85
N GLY A 132 -10.25 0.34 -4.13
CA GLY A 132 -9.63 1.23 -3.16
C GLY A 132 -10.64 1.80 -2.18
N PHE A 133 -10.26 1.91 -0.92
CA PHE A 133 -11.11 2.51 0.10
C PHE A 133 -10.30 3.18 1.21
N GLY A 134 -10.94 4.08 1.95
CA GLY A 134 -10.27 4.74 3.07
C GLY A 134 -11.21 5.48 3.99
N PHE A 135 -10.76 5.72 5.21
CA PHE A 135 -11.45 6.57 6.16
C PHE A 135 -11.08 8.03 5.93
N GLY A 136 -12.08 8.88 5.69
CA GLY A 136 -11.89 10.32 5.59
C GLY A 136 -11.60 10.97 6.96
N TYR A 137 -11.23 12.25 6.93
CA TYR A 137 -11.00 13.02 8.16
C TYR A 137 -12.27 13.20 9.02
N ASP A 138 -13.44 13.07 8.41
CA ASP A 138 -14.76 13.08 9.05
C ASP A 138 -15.12 11.73 9.71
N ASN A 139 -14.24 10.73 9.65
CA ASN A 139 -14.46 9.36 10.11
C ASN A 139 -15.54 8.59 9.33
N ASN A 140 -15.92 9.04 8.14
CA ASN A 140 -16.70 8.21 7.23
C ASN A 140 -15.77 7.30 6.42
N LEU A 141 -16.30 6.17 5.98
CA LEU A 141 -15.63 5.24 5.08
C LEU A 141 -16.03 5.57 3.65
N TYR A 142 -15.06 5.74 2.77
CA TYR A 142 -15.24 6.00 1.35
C TYR A 142 -14.75 4.79 0.58
N VAL A 143 -15.47 4.39 -0.47
CA VAL A 143 -15.14 3.18 -1.26
C VAL A 143 -15.27 3.49 -2.74
N ALA A 144 -14.20 3.23 -3.50
CA ALA A 144 -14.23 3.26 -4.95
C ALA A 144 -15.09 2.09 -5.46
N ASN A 145 -16.17 2.44 -6.15
CA ASN A 145 -17.14 1.53 -6.71
C ASN A 145 -16.87 1.40 -8.22
N VAL A 146 -15.87 0.61 -8.59
CA VAL A 146 -15.21 0.71 -9.90
C VAL A 146 -16.14 0.37 -11.08
N PHE A 147 -17.10 -0.53 -10.91
CA PHE A 147 -17.98 -0.92 -12.02
C PHE A 147 -19.08 0.11 -12.29
N ASP A 148 -19.47 0.91 -11.28
CA ASP A 148 -20.45 1.99 -11.44
C ASP A 148 -19.80 3.39 -11.48
N ASN A 149 -18.46 3.48 -11.42
CA ASN A 149 -17.67 4.71 -11.58
C ASN A 149 -18.07 5.82 -10.60
N ASN A 150 -18.22 5.46 -9.33
CA ASN A 150 -18.52 6.41 -8.28
C ASN A 150 -17.70 6.10 -7.01
N ILE A 151 -17.70 7.04 -6.07
CA ILE A 151 -17.21 6.81 -4.72
C ILE A 151 -18.42 6.84 -3.80
N LEU A 152 -18.66 5.72 -3.11
CA LEU A 152 -19.73 5.58 -2.14
C LEU A 152 -19.21 5.98 -0.76
N ARG A 153 -20.07 6.59 0.05
CA ARG A 153 -19.75 6.96 1.43
C ARG A 153 -20.63 6.19 2.41
N TYR A 154 -19.99 5.71 3.47
CA TYR A 154 -20.58 4.94 4.54
C TYR A 154 -20.22 5.55 5.88
N ASN A 155 -21.06 5.33 6.87
CA ASN A 155 -20.75 5.68 8.24
C ASN A 155 -19.56 4.85 8.72
N GLY A 156 -18.44 5.47 9.07
CA GLY A 156 -17.21 4.73 9.40
C GLY A 156 -17.21 4.08 10.79
N GLN A 157 -18.31 4.14 11.54
CA GLN A 157 -18.48 3.35 12.76
C GLN A 157 -19.37 2.11 12.56
N THR A 158 -20.33 2.18 11.64
CA THR A 158 -21.38 1.17 11.47
C THR A 158 -21.38 0.49 10.10
N GLY A 159 -20.70 1.07 9.11
CA GLY A 159 -20.70 0.63 7.72
C GLY A 159 -22.04 0.81 7.00
N ALA A 160 -22.98 1.54 7.60
CA ALA A 160 -24.24 1.90 6.97
C ALA A 160 -24.01 2.87 5.81
N PHE A 161 -24.65 2.62 4.67
CA PHE A 161 -24.59 3.51 3.52
C PHE A 161 -25.16 4.89 3.86
N ILE A 162 -24.46 5.95 3.43
CA ILE A 162 -24.89 7.34 3.59
C ILE A 162 -25.40 7.86 2.24
N ASP A 163 -24.50 7.95 1.26
CA ASP A 163 -24.80 8.47 -0.08
C ASP A 163 -23.72 8.10 -1.11
N THR A 164 -24.00 8.41 -2.38
CA THR A 164 -22.99 8.47 -3.43
C THR A 164 -22.26 9.81 -3.30
N PHE A 165 -21.00 9.79 -2.89
CA PHE A 165 -20.22 10.98 -2.61
C PHE A 165 -19.70 11.66 -3.87
N ILE A 166 -19.18 10.87 -4.81
CA ILE A 166 -18.71 11.36 -6.12
C ILE A 166 -19.32 10.48 -7.19
N THR A 167 -19.86 11.10 -8.25
CA THR A 167 -20.27 10.40 -9.48
C THR A 167 -19.29 10.77 -10.59
N GLY A 168 -18.62 9.76 -11.17
CA GLY A 168 -17.74 9.95 -12.31
C GLY A 168 -18.51 10.29 -13.59
N LYS A 169 -17.81 10.87 -14.55
CA LYS A 169 -18.36 11.15 -15.89
C LYS A 169 -18.09 9.98 -16.84
N GLU A 170 -18.69 10.05 -18.03
CA GLU A 170 -18.44 9.08 -19.09
C GLU A 170 -16.93 8.96 -19.39
N GLY A 171 -16.44 7.73 -19.45
CA GLY A 171 -15.02 7.41 -19.65
C GLY A 171 -14.19 7.28 -18.37
N ASP A 172 -14.70 7.73 -17.22
CA ASP A 172 -14.02 7.52 -15.94
C ASP A 172 -14.13 6.06 -15.48
N ARG A 173 -13.10 5.62 -14.76
CA ARG A 173 -13.06 4.35 -14.01
C ARG A 173 -12.24 4.68 -12.77
N PHE A 174 -12.80 4.63 -11.58
CA PHE A 174 -12.07 4.99 -10.35
C PHE A 174 -11.47 3.74 -9.71
N ALA A 175 -10.14 3.72 -9.53
CA ALA A 175 -9.46 2.60 -8.88
C ALA A 175 -9.26 2.84 -7.38
N ASP A 176 -8.55 3.92 -7.05
CA ASP A 176 -8.19 4.28 -5.69
C ASP A 176 -8.09 5.81 -5.54
N PHE A 177 -7.92 6.29 -4.31
CA PHE A 177 -7.88 7.70 -3.99
C PHE A 177 -7.11 8.02 -2.70
N THR A 178 -6.73 9.29 -2.54
CA THR A 178 -6.09 9.80 -1.33
C THR A 178 -6.75 11.08 -0.85
N PHE A 179 -7.17 11.09 0.42
CA PHE A 179 -7.47 12.34 1.12
C PHE A 179 -6.15 13.04 1.45
N ALA A 180 -5.97 14.25 0.94
CA ALA A 180 -4.79 15.05 1.18
C ALA A 180 -5.02 16.10 2.26
N ALA A 181 -3.92 16.55 2.89
CA ALA A 181 -3.95 17.53 3.97
C ALA A 181 -4.46 18.91 3.55
N ASP A 182 -4.53 19.18 2.24
CA ASP A 182 -5.12 20.41 1.68
C ASP A 182 -6.66 20.38 1.65
N GLY A 183 -7.28 19.28 2.10
CA GLY A 183 -8.73 19.10 2.15
C GLY A 183 -9.33 18.57 0.85
N ASN A 184 -8.51 18.19 -0.13
CA ASN A 184 -8.98 17.60 -1.38
C ASN A 184 -8.84 16.07 -1.38
N LEU A 185 -9.61 15.44 -2.28
CA LEU A 185 -9.53 14.02 -2.61
C LEU A 185 -8.95 13.87 -4.01
N TYR A 186 -7.85 13.12 -4.13
CA TYR A 186 -7.17 12.83 -5.39
C TYR A 186 -7.56 11.42 -5.82
N VAL A 187 -8.15 11.26 -6.99
CA VAL A 187 -8.74 10.00 -7.47
C VAL A 187 -8.01 9.55 -8.71
N ALA A 188 -7.42 8.34 -8.66
CA ALA A 188 -6.80 7.72 -9.82
C ALA A 188 -7.87 7.21 -10.80
N ASN A 189 -7.73 7.59 -12.07
CA ASN A 189 -8.66 7.22 -13.14
C ASN A 189 -7.97 6.34 -14.19
N PRO A 190 -7.88 5.01 -13.99
CA PRO A 190 -7.33 4.09 -14.98
C PRO A 190 -7.96 4.21 -16.37
N GLY A 191 -9.27 4.47 -16.47
CA GLY A 191 -9.98 4.56 -17.75
C GLY A 191 -9.64 5.82 -18.55
N ALA A 192 -9.25 6.89 -17.86
CA ALA A 192 -8.95 8.19 -18.47
C ALA A 192 -7.45 8.54 -18.48
N ASN A 193 -6.59 7.66 -17.93
CA ASN A 193 -5.16 7.90 -17.72
C ASN A 193 -4.87 9.22 -16.99
N SER A 194 -5.62 9.51 -15.93
CA SER A 194 -5.56 10.80 -15.23
C SER A 194 -5.69 10.65 -13.72
N VAL A 195 -5.44 11.75 -13.01
CA VAL A 195 -5.85 11.91 -11.61
C VAL A 195 -6.81 13.08 -11.54
N SER A 196 -8.02 12.85 -11.03
CA SER A 196 -9.00 13.90 -10.77
C SER A 196 -8.88 14.41 -9.34
N ARG A 197 -9.19 15.69 -9.12
CA ARG A 197 -9.25 16.28 -7.79
C ARG A 197 -10.67 16.72 -7.49
N TYR A 198 -11.14 16.34 -6.32
CA TYR A 198 -12.45 16.67 -5.78
C TYR A 198 -12.27 17.36 -4.44
N ASN A 199 -13.24 18.18 -4.03
CA ASN A 199 -13.30 18.69 -2.68
C ASN A 199 -13.54 17.50 -1.72
N GLY A 200 -12.65 17.29 -0.76
CA GLY A 200 -12.70 16.13 0.14
C GLY A 200 -13.84 16.18 1.16
N THR A 201 -14.56 17.30 1.27
CA THR A 201 -15.74 17.44 2.14
C THR A 201 -17.05 17.33 1.37
N THR A 202 -17.13 17.94 0.18
CA THR A 202 -18.39 18.03 -0.59
C THR A 202 -18.48 17.02 -1.73
N GLY A 203 -17.36 16.45 -2.18
CA GLY A 203 -17.31 15.58 -3.36
C GLY A 203 -17.43 16.35 -4.68
N GLU A 204 -17.43 17.68 -4.65
CA GLU A 204 -17.50 18.50 -5.87
C GLU A 204 -16.21 18.39 -6.68
N PHE A 205 -16.34 18.23 -7.98
CA PHE A 205 -15.20 18.20 -8.90
C PHE A 205 -14.49 19.56 -8.91
N VAL A 206 -13.17 19.55 -8.70
CA VAL A 206 -12.32 20.74 -8.76
C VAL A 206 -11.71 20.85 -10.15
N ASP A 207 -10.90 19.86 -10.53
CA ASP A 207 -10.23 19.78 -11.83
C ASP A 207 -9.68 18.37 -12.13
N THR A 208 -9.21 18.20 -13.36
CA THR A 208 -8.32 17.08 -13.71
C THR A 208 -6.90 17.49 -13.33
N PHE A 209 -6.45 17.05 -12.16
CA PHE A 209 -5.18 17.46 -11.56
C PHE A 209 -3.97 16.96 -12.35
N VAL A 210 -3.96 15.68 -12.73
CA VAL A 210 -2.97 15.13 -13.68
C VAL A 210 -3.69 14.75 -14.96
N THR A 211 -3.37 15.41 -16.06
CA THR A 211 -4.02 15.18 -17.36
C THR A 211 -3.47 13.97 -18.10
N ASN A 212 -4.29 13.38 -18.96
CA ASN A 212 -3.88 12.28 -19.84
C ASN A 212 -2.60 12.62 -20.63
N GLY A 213 -1.65 11.68 -20.67
CA GLY A 213 -0.36 11.83 -21.33
C GLY A 213 0.71 12.56 -20.50
N SER A 214 0.37 13.17 -19.37
CA SER A 214 1.32 13.85 -18.49
C SER A 214 2.36 12.86 -17.93
N GLY A 215 3.62 13.04 -18.29
CA GLY A 215 4.71 12.11 -17.93
C GLY A 215 4.61 10.71 -18.58
N GLY A 216 3.68 10.52 -19.53
CA GLY A 216 3.37 9.20 -20.08
C GLY A 216 2.53 8.31 -19.17
N LEU A 217 1.79 8.88 -18.22
CA LEU A 217 0.90 8.13 -17.32
C LEU A 217 -0.09 7.24 -18.09
N SER A 218 -0.17 5.97 -17.72
CA SER A 218 -1.06 4.99 -18.33
C SER A 218 -1.60 4.01 -17.30
N ARG A 219 -2.93 3.94 -17.22
CA ARG A 219 -3.70 3.15 -16.26
C ARG A 219 -3.22 3.34 -14.81
N PRO A 220 -3.29 4.56 -14.25
CA PRO A 220 -2.99 4.79 -12.84
C PRO A 220 -3.90 3.96 -11.95
N VAL A 221 -3.37 3.43 -10.84
CA VAL A 221 -4.16 2.67 -9.85
C VAL A 221 -4.27 3.42 -8.55
N GLU A 222 -3.15 3.84 -7.97
CA GLU A 222 -3.09 4.48 -6.65
C GLU A 222 -2.31 5.80 -6.73
N THR A 223 -2.77 6.77 -5.96
CA THR A 223 -2.10 8.03 -5.67
C THR A 223 -1.55 7.99 -4.25
N GLN A 224 -0.40 8.60 -3.99
CA GLN A 224 0.14 8.70 -2.64
C GLN A 224 1.01 9.96 -2.51
N PHE A 225 0.84 10.72 -1.43
CA PHE A 225 1.74 11.82 -1.12
C PHE A 225 2.98 11.31 -0.36
N GLY A 226 4.16 11.68 -0.85
CA GLY A 226 5.44 11.33 -0.23
C GLY A 226 5.78 12.24 0.96
N PHE A 227 6.86 11.91 1.68
CA PHE A 227 7.35 12.73 2.80
C PHE A 227 7.89 14.11 2.37
N ASP A 228 8.23 14.26 1.09
CA ASP A 228 8.59 15.55 0.48
C ASP A 228 7.36 16.42 0.13
N GLY A 229 6.16 15.89 0.35
CA GLY A 229 4.90 16.57 0.06
C GLY A 229 4.50 16.52 -1.41
N GLN A 230 5.21 15.78 -2.27
CA GLN A 230 4.86 15.64 -3.69
C GLN A 230 3.89 14.48 -3.92
N LEU A 231 3.18 14.52 -5.04
CA LEU A 231 2.24 13.46 -5.44
C LEU A 231 2.98 12.38 -6.24
N TYR A 232 2.85 11.12 -5.81
CA TYR A 232 3.37 9.95 -6.49
C TYR A 232 2.20 9.12 -7.03
N VAL A 233 2.30 8.69 -8.27
CA VAL A 233 1.25 7.92 -8.94
C VAL A 233 1.89 6.74 -9.62
N ASN A 234 1.38 5.53 -9.36
CA ASN A 234 1.82 4.38 -10.13
C ASN A 234 1.26 4.45 -11.56
N SER A 235 2.02 3.96 -12.52
CA SER A 235 1.58 3.83 -13.91
C SER A 235 1.67 2.37 -14.29
N PHE A 236 0.54 1.68 -14.17
CA PHE A 236 0.50 0.21 -14.22
C PHE A 236 1.02 -0.33 -15.55
N ASP A 237 0.64 0.29 -16.68
CA ASP A 237 1.00 -0.24 -18.00
C ASP A 237 2.40 0.20 -18.47
N THR A 238 2.96 1.26 -17.89
CA THR A 238 4.33 1.73 -18.20
C THR A 238 5.36 1.33 -17.15
N ASN A 239 4.97 0.55 -16.12
CA ASN A 239 5.86 -0.04 -15.14
C ASN A 239 6.76 0.95 -14.41
N ASN A 240 6.22 2.12 -14.04
CA ASN A 240 6.96 3.18 -13.38
C ASN A 240 6.13 3.86 -12.29
N ILE A 241 6.81 4.62 -11.44
CA ILE A 241 6.19 5.55 -10.48
C ILE A 241 6.51 6.96 -10.95
N LEU A 242 5.48 7.74 -11.26
CA LEU A 242 5.59 9.12 -11.71
C LEU A 242 5.39 10.07 -10.53
N ARG A 243 6.18 11.15 -10.49
CA ARG A 243 6.10 12.18 -9.45
C ARG A 243 5.66 13.50 -10.06
N TYR A 244 4.73 14.15 -9.37
CA TYR A 244 4.07 15.38 -9.80
C TYR A 244 4.18 16.48 -8.73
N ASP A 245 4.06 17.72 -9.18
CA ASP A 245 3.90 18.84 -8.28
C ASP A 245 2.58 18.73 -7.50
N ALA A 246 2.64 18.73 -6.17
CA ALA A 246 1.46 18.55 -5.33
C ALA A 246 0.47 19.73 -5.36
N LYS A 247 0.89 20.90 -5.87
CA LYS A 247 0.02 22.07 -5.98
C LYS A 247 -0.57 22.21 -7.37
N THR A 248 0.21 21.92 -8.41
CA THR A 248 -0.20 22.17 -9.80
C THR A 248 -0.55 20.91 -10.59
N GLY A 249 -0.06 19.74 -10.17
CA GLY A 249 -0.21 18.48 -10.92
C GLY A 249 0.75 18.36 -12.10
N ASP A 250 1.71 19.30 -12.23
CA ASP A 250 2.71 19.26 -13.28
C ASP A 250 3.66 18.08 -13.09
N PHE A 251 4.00 17.41 -14.19
CA PHE A 251 4.96 16.31 -14.17
C PHE A 251 6.36 16.81 -13.79
N ILE A 252 6.97 16.18 -12.78
CA ILE A 252 8.35 16.48 -12.36
C ILE A 252 9.32 15.50 -13.01
N ASN A 253 9.14 14.20 -12.76
CA ASN A 253 9.98 13.13 -13.32
C ASN A 253 9.34 11.75 -13.14
N ALA A 254 9.86 10.77 -13.89
CA ALA A 254 9.65 9.36 -13.58
C ALA A 254 10.54 9.00 -12.39
N PHE A 255 9.99 9.04 -11.19
CA PHE A 255 10.72 8.85 -9.94
C PHE A 255 11.32 7.45 -9.84
N VAL A 256 10.52 6.43 -10.15
CA VAL A 256 11.03 5.08 -10.44
C VAL A 256 10.85 4.84 -11.93
N PRO A 257 11.92 4.81 -12.75
CA PRO A 257 11.79 4.65 -14.20
C PRO A 257 11.44 3.20 -14.59
N PRO A 258 10.88 2.98 -15.79
CA PRO A 258 10.56 1.64 -16.30
C PRO A 258 11.76 0.68 -16.23
N GLY A 259 11.52 -0.54 -15.77
CA GLY A 259 12.55 -1.58 -15.65
C GLY A 259 13.45 -1.48 -14.42
N SER A 260 13.34 -0.42 -13.61
CA SER A 260 14.11 -0.26 -12.37
C SER A 260 13.77 -1.39 -11.37
N GLY A 261 14.77 -2.22 -11.03
CA GLY A 261 14.58 -3.39 -10.17
C GLY A 261 13.69 -4.49 -10.76
N GLY A 262 13.35 -4.41 -12.05
CA GLY A 262 12.36 -5.28 -12.66
C GLY A 262 10.92 -5.01 -12.20
N LEU A 263 10.56 -3.75 -11.89
CA LEU A 263 9.17 -3.39 -11.59
C LEU A 263 8.23 -3.76 -12.76
N ASP A 264 7.11 -4.42 -12.47
CA ASP A 264 6.10 -4.78 -13.48
C ASP A 264 4.68 -4.80 -12.88
N GLY A 265 3.81 -3.93 -13.40
CA GLY A 265 2.47 -3.68 -12.89
C GLY A 265 2.45 -3.16 -11.46
N PRO A 266 3.00 -1.96 -11.17
CA PRO A 266 2.89 -1.36 -9.85
C PRO A 266 1.43 -1.08 -9.48
N THR A 267 1.03 -1.42 -8.24
CA THR A 267 -0.35 -1.22 -7.76
C THR A 267 -0.47 -0.46 -6.45
N SER A 268 0.49 -0.60 -5.52
CA SER A 268 0.51 0.09 -4.23
C SER A 268 1.90 0.62 -3.87
N ILE A 269 1.95 1.76 -3.19
CA ILE A 269 3.13 2.54 -2.79
C ILE A 269 3.05 2.82 -1.29
N VAL A 270 4.06 2.38 -0.54
CA VAL A 270 4.17 2.68 0.89
C VAL A 270 5.45 3.45 1.19
N PHE A 271 5.31 4.64 1.77
CA PHE A 271 6.44 5.38 2.33
C PHE A 271 6.71 4.92 3.76
N ILE A 272 7.90 4.37 3.99
CA ILE A 272 8.39 3.98 5.31
C ILE A 272 9.53 4.92 5.71
N LYS A 273 9.47 5.42 6.95
CA LYS A 273 10.55 6.21 7.53
C LYS A 273 11.66 5.26 7.97
N ASP A 274 12.91 5.68 7.79
CA ASP A 274 14.12 4.95 8.19
C ASP A 274 14.47 3.73 7.33
N ILE A 275 15.31 3.96 6.32
CA ILE A 275 16.32 2.99 5.90
C ILE A 275 17.64 3.72 6.13
N PRO A 276 18.51 3.30 7.07
CA PRO A 276 19.88 3.79 7.02
C PRO A 276 20.38 3.45 5.63
N GLU A 277 20.71 4.50 4.85
CA GLU A 277 21.49 4.36 3.62
C GLU A 277 22.55 3.27 3.89
N PRO A 278 22.82 2.33 2.97
CA PRO A 278 24.08 1.62 3.04
C PRO A 278 25.15 2.70 2.96
N THR A 279 25.59 3.18 4.13
CA THR A 279 26.70 4.11 4.25
C THR A 279 27.81 3.47 3.47
N SER A 280 28.31 4.19 2.46
CA SER A 280 29.26 3.76 1.45
C SER A 280 30.26 2.69 1.92
N PRO A 281 30.82 1.87 1.00
CA PRO A 281 31.68 0.72 1.32
C PRO A 281 32.97 1.00 2.13
N VAL A 282 33.18 2.20 2.66
CA VAL A 282 34.23 2.54 3.63
C VAL A 282 34.02 1.86 4.99
N ALA A 283 32.84 1.30 5.29
CA ALA A 283 32.58 0.59 6.54
C ALA A 283 32.89 -0.93 6.51
N ILE A 284 33.67 -1.43 5.55
CA ILE A 284 34.34 -2.75 5.70
C ILE A 284 35.66 -2.54 6.44
N LEU A 285 35.61 -2.18 7.73
CA LEU A 285 36.72 -2.39 8.66
C LEU A 285 36.28 -2.28 10.14
N ALA A 286 35.19 -2.94 10.52
CA ALA A 286 34.84 -3.10 11.94
C ALA A 286 34.07 -4.41 12.18
N PHE A 287 34.65 -5.53 11.76
CA PHE A 287 34.24 -6.87 12.21
C PHE A 287 35.48 -7.74 12.48
N LEU A 288 36.37 -7.29 13.36
CA LEU A 288 37.33 -8.16 14.05
C LEU A 288 37.44 -7.68 15.51
N PHE A 289 37.37 -8.65 16.44
CA PHE A 289 37.41 -8.56 17.90
C PHE A 289 36.10 -8.23 18.63
N VAL A 290 35.30 -9.28 18.93
CA VAL A 290 35.09 -9.77 20.31
C VAL A 290 34.75 -11.27 20.26
N CYS A 291 35.78 -12.13 20.23
CA CYS A 291 35.71 -13.43 20.90
C CYS A 291 36.73 -13.34 22.03
N GLY A 292 36.26 -12.97 23.22
CA GLY A 292 37.09 -12.89 24.42
C GLY A 292 37.66 -14.25 24.77
N LEU A 293 38.99 -14.34 24.79
CA LEU A 293 39.70 -15.34 25.59
C LEU A 293 39.22 -15.24 27.04
N ASN A 294 38.64 -16.32 27.53
CA ASN A 294 38.23 -16.47 28.92
C ASN A 294 39.39 -17.16 29.67
N ILE A 295 40.40 -16.40 30.09
CA ILE A 295 41.41 -16.90 31.05
C ILE A 295 40.92 -16.58 32.45
N ARG A 296 40.28 -17.57 33.10
CA ARG A 296 40.09 -17.56 34.55
C ARG A 296 41.38 -18.00 35.22
N HIS A 297 41.92 -17.11 36.06
CA HIS A 297 42.92 -17.41 37.07
C HIS A 297 42.44 -18.57 37.96
N ILE A 298 43.18 -19.69 37.96
CA ILE A 298 43.12 -20.73 39.00
C ILE A 298 44.48 -20.78 39.71
N HIS A 299 44.38 -20.97 41.02
CA HIS A 299 45.40 -20.85 42.05
C HIS A 299 46.67 -21.69 41.87
N ILE A 300 47.74 -21.09 42.40
CA ILE A 300 49.05 -21.62 42.73
C ILE A 300 48.94 -22.90 43.58
N PHE A 301 49.64 -23.96 43.18
CA PHE A 301 50.26 -24.90 44.11
C PHE A 301 51.72 -25.12 43.70
N LYS A 302 52.63 -24.75 44.62
CA LYS A 302 54.01 -25.17 44.64
C LYS A 302 54.07 -26.70 44.72
N ASN A 303 54.92 -27.34 43.93
CA ASN A 303 55.65 -28.49 44.44
C ASN A 303 57.07 -28.57 43.85
N THR A 304 57.96 -28.94 44.75
CA THR A 304 59.42 -28.90 44.79
C THR A 304 60.10 -30.09 44.12
N LYS A 305 61.33 -29.84 43.60
CA LYS A 305 62.52 -30.74 43.49
C LYS A 305 62.31 -32.05 42.68
N GLU A 306 63.24 -32.55 41.87
CA GLU A 306 64.70 -32.49 41.76
C GLU A 306 65.13 -32.33 40.29
#